data_AF-A0A662UV73-F1
#
_entry.id   AF-A0A662UV73-F1
#
_cell.length_a   1.000
_cell.length_b   1.000
_cell.length_c   1.000
_cell.angle_alpha   90.00
_cell.angle_beta   90.00
_cell.angle_gamma   90.00
#
_symmetry.space_group_name_H-M   'P 1'
#
loop_
_entity.id
_entity.type
_entity.pdbx_description
1 polymer ?
#
loop_
_entity_poly.entity_id
_entity_poly.type
_entity_poly.pdbx_seq_one_letter_code
_entity_poly.pdbx_strand_id
1 'polypeptide(L)'
;MLYVSVEQGLLNKIRRNYILLWFPGALFNISECKPNDWFFTDCCIHKFLQNKEVARLLLTLKLPRKLHFTGSPVINAPILKHYRCRLIDFYKDIDTVIDYIRNPSLLETSSEQMKTSFLQFMPPAGVFISSRERIVERWKVRIQLSLLKEILTTICMYESKPKLIKWIESYLLMGINVKKKEVVFFVGNKKVKAPAHKRYIFEYKEIF
;
A
#
# COMPACT_ATOMS: atom_id res chain seq x y z
N MET A 1 20.52 -5.41 -3.62
CA MET A 1 19.26 -4.84 -3.09
C MET A 1 19.26 -3.35 -3.38
N LEU A 2 18.13 -2.76 -3.78
CA LEU A 2 18.08 -1.35 -4.21
C LEU A 2 17.32 -0.48 -3.23
N TYR A 3 17.81 0.75 -3.04
CA TYR A 3 17.17 1.78 -2.22
C TYR A 3 16.77 2.93 -3.13
N VAL A 4 15.58 3.48 -2.93
CA VAL A 4 15.19 4.71 -3.62
C VAL A 4 15.92 5.87 -2.97
N SER A 5 16.62 6.65 -3.78
CA SER A 5 17.42 7.78 -3.30
C SER A 5 16.55 8.84 -2.63
N VAL A 6 17.11 9.51 -1.62
CA VAL A 6 16.54 10.70 -1.00
C VAL A 6 17.59 11.80 -1.06
N GLU A 7 17.19 13.00 -1.46
CA GLU A 7 18.11 14.13 -1.56
C GLU A 7 18.62 14.57 -0.18
N GLN A 8 19.92 14.88 -0.10
CA GLN A 8 20.59 15.24 1.16
C GLN A 8 19.94 16.44 1.86
N GLY A 9 19.49 17.44 1.09
CA GLY A 9 18.81 18.62 1.64
C GLY A 9 17.51 18.29 2.36
N LEU A 10 16.78 17.26 1.91
CA LEU A 10 15.58 16.78 2.60
C LEU A 10 15.95 15.97 3.83
N LEU A 11 16.94 15.07 3.73
CA LEU A 11 17.43 14.25 4.85
C LEU A 11 17.81 15.10 6.07
N ASN A 12 18.52 16.20 5.85
CA ASN A 12 18.94 17.10 6.92
C ASN A 12 17.75 17.73 7.67
N LYS A 13 16.64 18.01 6.97
CA LYS A 13 15.43 18.61 7.56
C LYS A 13 14.59 17.62 8.36
N ILE A 14 14.57 16.35 7.96
CA ILE A 14 13.62 15.36 8.50
C ILE A 14 14.16 14.58 9.71
N ARG A 15 15.48 14.41 9.84
CA ARG A 15 16.11 13.56 10.88
C ARG A 15 15.68 13.87 12.31
N ARG A 16 15.32 15.13 12.61
CA ARG A 16 14.92 15.55 13.97
C ARG A 16 13.45 15.29 14.30
N ASN A 17 12.60 15.10 13.29
CA ASN A 17 11.14 15.14 13.45
C ASN A 17 10.46 13.80 13.14
N TYR A 18 11.19 12.83 12.61
CA TYR A 18 10.65 11.54 12.21
C TYR A 18 11.53 10.41 12.74
N ILE A 19 10.88 9.34 13.17
CA ILE A 19 11.50 8.03 13.27
C ILE A 19 11.63 7.52 11.84
N LEU A 20 12.85 7.17 11.43
CA LEU A 20 13.17 6.80 10.07
C LEU A 20 13.45 5.30 9.99
N LEU A 21 12.94 4.64 8.95
CA LEU A 21 13.21 3.23 8.65
C LEU A 21 13.15 2.96 7.15
N TRP A 22 13.92 1.99 6.69
CA TRP A 22 13.88 1.48 5.33
C TRP A 22 12.79 0.42 5.20
N PHE A 23 11.73 0.80 4.51
CA PHE A 23 10.52 0.00 4.37
C PHE A 23 10.55 -0.80 3.07
N PRO A 24 10.44 -2.13 3.14
CA PRO A 24 10.57 -3.01 1.99
C PRO A 24 9.29 -3.01 1.17
N GLY A 25 9.46 -2.93 -0.14
CA GLY A 25 8.38 -3.11 -1.08
C GLY A 25 8.90 -3.46 -2.46
N ALA A 26 7.98 -3.46 -3.40
CA ALA A 26 8.30 -3.59 -4.80
C ALA A 26 7.86 -2.35 -5.56
N LEU A 27 8.76 -1.88 -6.41
CA LEU A 27 8.44 -0.87 -7.39
C LEU A 27 8.03 -1.56 -8.66
N PHE A 28 6.95 -1.08 -9.25
CA PHE A 28 6.51 -1.58 -10.53
C PHE A 28 6.07 -0.50 -11.48
N ASN A 29 6.31 -0.78 -12.75
CA ASN A 29 5.88 0.01 -13.89
C ASN A 29 5.23 -0.93 -14.89
N ILE A 30 4.14 -0.48 -15.47
CA ILE A 30 3.34 -1.26 -16.41
C ILE A 30 3.46 -0.59 -17.76
N SER A 31 4.39 -1.08 -18.56
CA SER A 31 4.80 -0.40 -19.80
C SER A 31 3.68 -0.36 -20.84
N GLU A 32 2.78 -1.35 -20.82
CA GLU A 32 1.67 -1.48 -21.78
C GLU A 32 0.59 -0.40 -21.66
N CYS A 33 0.42 0.24 -20.49
CA CYS A 33 -0.66 1.20 -20.30
C CYS A 33 -0.28 2.44 -19.49
N LYS A 34 0.67 2.34 -18.56
CA LYS A 34 1.16 3.47 -17.78
C LYS A 34 2.68 3.51 -17.77
N PRO A 35 3.34 3.61 -18.95
CA PRO A 35 4.79 3.51 -19.07
C PRO A 35 5.55 4.58 -18.28
N ASN A 36 4.92 5.71 -17.95
CA ASN A 36 5.54 6.80 -17.21
C ASN A 36 5.23 6.80 -15.71
N ASP A 37 4.35 5.93 -15.22
CA ASP A 37 3.96 5.90 -13.82
C ASP A 37 4.70 4.78 -13.08
N TRP A 38 5.27 5.13 -11.92
CA TRP A 38 5.82 4.16 -11.00
C TRP A 38 4.88 4.00 -9.82
N PHE A 39 4.72 2.76 -9.38
CA PHE A 39 3.96 2.40 -8.20
C PHE A 39 4.88 1.68 -7.23
N PHE A 40 4.59 1.82 -5.94
CA PHE A 40 5.21 1.08 -4.86
C PHE A 40 4.14 0.26 -4.16
N THR A 41 4.40 -1.01 -3.92
CA THR A 41 3.51 -1.88 -3.13
C THR A 41 4.25 -2.50 -1.96
N ASP A 42 3.53 -2.68 -0.85
CA ASP A 42 4.08 -3.17 0.40
C ASP A 42 4.56 -4.62 0.30
N CYS A 43 5.72 -4.89 0.89
CA CYS A 43 6.26 -6.24 1.06
C CYS A 43 6.57 -6.54 2.54
N CYS A 44 5.89 -5.88 3.49
CA CYS A 44 6.12 -6.07 4.91
C CYS A 44 4.81 -6.32 5.66
N ILE A 45 4.00 -5.27 5.75
CA ILE A 45 2.87 -5.19 6.67
C ILE A 45 1.76 -6.15 6.25
N HIS A 46 1.49 -6.26 4.95
CA HIS A 46 0.37 -7.01 4.42
C HIS A 46 0.36 -8.48 4.89
N LYS A 47 1.54 -9.11 5.07
CA LYS A 47 1.64 -10.52 5.48
C LYS A 47 1.03 -10.77 6.86
N PHE A 48 1.07 -9.78 7.75
CA PHE A 48 0.59 -9.91 9.13
C PHE A 48 -0.90 -9.61 9.27
N LEU A 49 -1.58 -9.33 8.16
CA LEU A 49 -2.99 -8.98 8.14
C LEU A 49 -3.83 -10.14 7.61
N GLN A 50 -5.03 -10.32 8.15
CA GLN A 50 -5.93 -11.42 7.78
C GLN A 50 -6.33 -11.39 6.30
N ASN A 51 -6.51 -10.20 5.73
CA ASN A 51 -6.78 -9.99 4.29
C ASN A 51 -5.53 -9.46 3.58
N LYS A 52 -4.46 -10.25 3.60
CA LYS A 52 -3.13 -9.85 3.11
C LYS A 52 -3.13 -9.38 1.65
N GLU A 53 -3.96 -9.96 0.79
CA GLU A 53 -4.08 -9.61 -0.64
C GLU A 53 -4.67 -8.20 -0.81
N VAL A 54 -5.77 -7.94 -0.10
CA VAL A 54 -6.46 -6.64 -0.05
C VAL A 54 -5.55 -5.60 0.58
N ALA A 55 -4.90 -5.94 1.69
CA ALA A 55 -4.00 -5.03 2.40
C ALA A 55 -2.83 -4.60 1.51
N ARG A 56 -2.21 -5.52 0.75
CA ARG A 56 -1.12 -5.19 -0.17
C ARG A 56 -1.59 -4.17 -1.22
N LEU A 57 -2.79 -4.34 -1.77
CA LEU A 57 -3.37 -3.37 -2.71
C LEU A 57 -3.62 -2.00 -2.08
N LEU A 58 -4.19 -1.95 -0.87
CA LEU A 58 -4.45 -0.68 -0.17
C LEU A 58 -3.17 0.06 0.22
N LEU A 59 -2.08 -0.68 0.43
CA LEU A 59 -0.75 -0.16 0.69
C LEU A 59 -0.01 0.22 -0.60
N THR A 60 -0.63 0.07 -1.77
CA THR A 60 -0.02 0.47 -3.04
C THR A 60 -0.14 1.98 -3.24
N LEU A 61 0.97 2.63 -3.58
CA LEU A 61 1.09 4.07 -3.73
C LEU A 61 1.66 4.41 -5.11
N LYS A 62 1.12 5.46 -5.73
CA LYS A 62 1.76 6.07 -6.90
C LYS A 62 2.95 6.92 -6.45
N LEU A 63 4.08 6.76 -7.12
CA LEU A 63 5.30 7.51 -6.87
C LEU A 63 5.57 8.60 -7.93
N PRO A 64 6.45 9.56 -7.62
CA PRO A 64 6.97 10.49 -8.62
C PRO A 64 7.67 9.76 -9.78
N ARG A 65 7.58 10.31 -11.01
CA ARG A 65 8.08 9.66 -12.24
C ARG A 65 9.59 9.42 -12.26
N LYS A 66 10.38 10.34 -11.71
CA LYS A 66 11.85 10.28 -11.71
C LYS A 66 12.32 9.61 -10.43
N LEU A 67 12.61 8.31 -10.53
CA LEU A 67 13.20 7.54 -9.44
C LEU A 67 14.68 7.32 -9.72
N HIS A 68 15.51 7.57 -8.71
CA HIS A 68 16.92 7.20 -8.71
C HIS A 68 17.16 6.14 -7.64
N PHE A 69 18.07 5.23 -7.94
CA PHE A 69 18.36 4.07 -7.11
C PHE A 69 19.80 4.10 -6.63
N THR A 70 20.02 3.66 -5.40
CA THR A 70 21.34 3.44 -4.82
C THR A 70 21.49 1.98 -4.42
N GLY A 71 22.71 1.45 -4.50
CA GLY A 71 23.03 0.08 -4.05
C GLY A 71 23.13 -0.06 -2.53
N SER A 72 23.18 1.07 -1.82
CA SER A 72 23.30 1.15 -0.37
C SER A 72 22.37 2.24 0.21
N PRO A 73 21.95 2.12 1.48
CA PRO A 73 21.09 3.11 2.10
C PRO A 73 21.84 4.42 2.33
N VAL A 74 21.23 5.55 1.93
CA VAL A 74 21.84 6.89 2.08
C VAL A 74 21.89 7.39 3.53
N ILE A 75 21.18 6.73 4.44
CA ILE A 75 21.23 6.99 5.88
C ILE A 75 21.24 5.67 6.64
N ASN A 76 21.91 5.67 7.81
CA ASN A 76 21.80 4.57 8.75
C ASN A 76 20.43 4.64 9.46
N ALA A 77 19.54 3.71 9.11
CA ALA A 77 18.21 3.55 9.71
C ALA A 77 17.85 2.05 9.71
N PRO A 78 16.99 1.58 10.62
CA PRO A 78 16.55 0.19 10.64
C PRO A 78 15.97 -0.24 9.30
N ILE A 79 16.30 -1.45 8.86
CA ILE A 79 15.82 -2.04 7.60
C ILE A 79 14.86 -3.17 7.95
N LEU A 80 13.60 -3.07 7.50
CA LEU A 80 12.63 -4.14 7.72
C LEU A 80 12.82 -5.29 6.71
N LYS A 81 12.30 -6.47 7.03
CA LYS A 81 12.43 -7.66 6.19
C LYS A 81 11.40 -7.69 5.06
N HIS A 82 11.82 -8.10 3.87
CA HIS A 82 10.91 -8.42 2.77
C HIS A 82 10.14 -9.71 3.03
N TYR A 83 8.85 -9.69 2.75
CA TYR A 83 7.95 -10.83 2.78
C TYR A 83 7.08 -10.83 1.52
N ARG A 84 6.96 -11.99 0.86
CA ARG A 84 6.11 -12.21 -0.32
C ARG A 84 6.24 -11.12 -1.40
N CYS A 85 7.48 -10.69 -1.70
CA CYS A 85 7.74 -9.53 -2.56
C CYS A 85 7.95 -9.89 -4.04
N ARG A 86 7.72 -11.14 -4.44
CA ARG A 86 7.92 -11.57 -5.82
C ARG A 86 6.73 -11.15 -6.67
N LEU A 87 6.97 -10.87 -7.95
CA LEU A 87 5.91 -10.53 -8.90
C LEU A 87 4.80 -11.60 -8.95
N ILE A 88 5.17 -12.89 -8.85
CA ILE A 88 4.20 -14.00 -8.82
C ILE A 88 3.27 -13.95 -7.59
N ASP A 89 3.78 -13.52 -6.44
CA ASP A 89 2.96 -13.33 -5.23
C ASP A 89 2.01 -12.16 -5.41
N PHE A 90 2.45 -11.11 -6.12
CA PHE A 90 1.60 -9.96 -6.44
C PHE A 90 0.48 -10.34 -7.38
N TYR A 91 0.75 -11.06 -8.48
CA TYR A 91 -0.30 -11.53 -9.38
C TYR A 91 -1.32 -12.42 -8.67
N LYS A 92 -0.89 -13.34 -7.80
CA LYS A 92 -1.81 -14.16 -6.99
C LYS A 92 -2.74 -13.29 -6.14
N ASP A 93 -2.18 -12.29 -5.47
CA ASP A 93 -2.98 -11.37 -4.65
C ASP A 93 -3.96 -10.55 -5.52
N ILE A 94 -3.57 -10.13 -6.74
CA ILE A 94 -4.45 -9.47 -7.71
C ILE A 94 -5.60 -10.39 -8.15
N ASP A 95 -5.29 -11.64 -8.48
CA ASP A 95 -6.27 -12.63 -8.94
C ASP A 95 -7.34 -12.85 -7.87
N THR A 96 -6.90 -13.07 -6.62
CA THR A 96 -7.79 -13.23 -5.46
C THR A 96 -8.71 -12.02 -5.27
N VAL A 97 -8.19 -10.79 -5.41
CA VAL A 97 -9.02 -9.59 -5.27
C VAL A 97 -10.01 -9.43 -6.43
N ILE A 98 -9.62 -9.78 -7.66
CA ILE A 98 -10.54 -9.79 -8.80
C ILE A 98 -11.67 -10.80 -8.58
N ASP A 99 -11.36 -11.97 -8.03
CA ASP A 99 -12.36 -12.98 -7.69
C ASP A 99 -13.34 -12.46 -6.63
N TYR A 100 -12.87 -11.75 -5.62
CA TYR A 100 -13.73 -11.08 -4.64
C TYR A 100 -14.65 -10.01 -5.27
N ILE A 101 -14.15 -9.27 -6.25
CA ILE A 101 -14.95 -8.26 -6.98
C ILE A 101 -16.02 -8.92 -7.85
N ARG A 102 -15.67 -10.01 -8.55
CA ARG A 102 -16.57 -10.74 -9.45
C ARG A 102 -17.60 -11.57 -8.70
N ASN A 103 -17.20 -12.18 -7.58
CA ASN A 103 -18.01 -13.05 -6.76
C ASN A 103 -17.99 -12.56 -5.29
N PRO A 104 -18.76 -11.52 -4.95
CA PRO A 104 -18.81 -10.99 -3.58
C PRO A 104 -19.20 -12.04 -2.53
N SER A 105 -19.91 -13.10 -2.93
CA SER A 105 -20.25 -14.24 -2.05
C SER A 105 -19.02 -14.93 -1.46
N LEU A 106 -17.86 -14.90 -2.13
CA LEU A 106 -16.61 -15.45 -1.60
C LEU A 106 -16.15 -14.72 -0.33
N LEU A 107 -16.42 -13.41 -0.23
CA LEU A 107 -16.24 -12.64 1.00
C LEU A 107 -17.34 -12.95 2.01
N GLU A 108 -18.58 -13.17 1.59
CA GLU A 108 -19.69 -13.51 2.48
C GLU A 108 -19.57 -14.92 3.10
N THR A 109 -18.87 -15.85 2.46
CA THR A 109 -18.57 -17.18 2.99
C THR A 109 -17.24 -17.23 3.76
N SER A 110 -16.44 -16.16 3.70
CA SER A 110 -15.20 -16.06 4.45
C SER A 110 -15.47 -15.93 5.96
N SER A 111 -14.47 -16.24 6.79
CA SER A 111 -14.63 -16.16 8.25
C SER A 111 -15.06 -14.76 8.70
N GLU A 112 -15.84 -14.66 9.78
CA GLU A 112 -16.31 -13.35 10.26
C GLU A 112 -15.18 -12.39 10.62
N GLN A 113 -14.03 -12.94 11.03
CA GLN A 113 -12.79 -12.18 11.22
C GLN A 113 -12.30 -11.57 9.89
N MET A 114 -12.37 -12.33 8.79
CA MET A 114 -12.00 -11.85 7.46
C MET A 114 -12.94 -10.74 6.98
N LYS A 115 -14.25 -10.84 7.25
CA LYS A 115 -15.23 -9.79 6.94
C LYS A 115 -15.04 -8.53 7.76
N THR A 116 -14.92 -8.64 9.07
CA THR A 116 -14.71 -7.48 9.96
C THR A 116 -13.41 -6.77 9.66
N SER A 117 -12.33 -7.51 9.44
CA SER A 117 -11.05 -6.99 8.98
C SER A 117 -11.25 -6.22 7.67
N PHE A 118 -11.81 -6.84 6.62
CA PHE A 118 -12.10 -6.21 5.33
C PHE A 118 -12.86 -4.88 5.49
N LEU A 119 -13.90 -4.87 6.35
CA LEU A 119 -14.76 -3.73 6.68
C LEU A 119 -14.04 -2.58 7.41
N GLN A 120 -13.01 -2.87 8.20
CA GLN A 120 -12.29 -1.87 9.00
C GLN A 120 -11.15 -1.18 8.23
N PHE A 121 -10.71 -1.72 7.08
CA PHE A 121 -9.48 -1.25 6.40
C PHE A 121 -9.66 -0.09 5.42
N MET A 122 -10.89 0.33 5.12
CA MET A 122 -11.17 1.44 4.21
C MET A 122 -11.38 2.76 4.95
N PRO A 123 -11.16 3.91 4.27
CA PRO A 123 -11.54 5.17 4.88
C PRO A 123 -12.97 5.12 5.38
N PRO A 124 -13.27 5.67 6.58
CA PRO A 124 -14.64 6.08 6.81
C PRO A 124 -14.98 6.97 5.62
N ALA A 125 -16.02 6.59 4.88
CA ALA A 125 -16.47 7.37 3.74
C ALA A 125 -16.70 8.79 4.26
N GLY A 126 -15.75 9.68 3.96
CA GLY A 126 -15.77 11.05 4.45
C GLY A 126 -16.72 11.88 3.63
N VAL A 127 -17.94 11.39 3.35
CA VAL A 127 -18.98 12.03 2.56
C VAL A 127 -20.31 11.38 2.97
N PHE A 128 -21.07 12.06 3.84
CA PHE A 128 -22.43 11.76 4.34
C PHE A 128 -22.57 10.38 5.01
N ILE A 129 -22.75 10.28 6.32
CA ILE A 129 -24.09 10.25 6.91
C ILE A 129 -23.95 10.65 8.38
N SER A 130 -24.62 11.74 8.73
CA SER A 130 -24.95 12.11 10.09
C SER A 130 -25.54 10.92 10.83
N SER A 131 -24.95 10.56 11.97
CA SER A 131 -25.60 9.97 13.14
C SER A 131 -27.03 9.43 12.92
N ARG A 132 -27.20 8.20 12.38
CA ARG A 132 -28.26 7.24 12.79
C ARG A 132 -28.45 5.99 11.93
N GLU A 133 -27.80 5.82 10.79
CA GLU A 133 -28.12 4.66 9.95
C GLU A 133 -27.05 3.57 10.06
N ARG A 134 -27.47 2.41 10.57
CA ARG A 134 -26.78 1.14 10.33
C ARG A 134 -26.73 0.95 8.82
N ILE A 135 -25.65 1.39 8.18
CA ILE A 135 -25.30 0.93 6.83
C ILE A 135 -25.27 -0.59 6.94
N VAL A 136 -26.26 -1.26 6.34
CA VAL A 136 -26.33 -2.72 6.29
C VAL A 136 -24.99 -3.20 5.76
N GLU A 137 -24.37 -4.17 6.45
CA GLU A 137 -22.99 -4.63 6.17
C GLU A 137 -22.73 -4.91 4.68
N ARG A 138 -23.77 -5.35 3.94
CA ARG A 138 -23.74 -5.52 2.47
C ARG A 138 -23.34 -4.26 1.69
N TRP A 139 -23.82 -3.07 2.08
CA TRP A 139 -23.45 -1.82 1.43
C TRP A 139 -21.99 -1.46 1.69
N LYS A 140 -21.48 -1.76 2.89
CA LYS A 140 -20.05 -1.56 3.20
C LYS A 140 -19.19 -2.46 2.32
N VAL A 141 -19.53 -3.75 2.18
CA VAL A 141 -18.80 -4.67 1.28
C VAL A 141 -18.78 -4.17 -0.17
N ARG A 142 -19.93 -3.70 -0.69
CA ARG A 142 -20.02 -3.14 -2.05
C ARG A 142 -19.13 -1.91 -2.26
N ILE A 143 -19.15 -0.96 -1.31
CA ILE A 143 -18.30 0.24 -1.37
C ILE A 143 -16.82 -0.15 -1.41
N GLN A 144 -16.45 -1.15 -0.62
CA GLN A 144 -15.05 -1.59 -0.54
C GLN A 144 -14.58 -2.31 -1.79
N LEU A 145 -15.42 -3.19 -2.35
CA LEU A 145 -15.16 -3.80 -3.65
C LEU A 145 -15.05 -2.75 -4.77
N SER A 146 -15.84 -1.68 -4.71
CA SER A 146 -15.72 -0.56 -5.65
C SER A 146 -14.37 0.13 -5.55
N LEU A 147 -13.89 0.44 -4.33
CA LEU A 147 -12.59 1.08 -4.16
C LEU A 147 -11.43 0.15 -4.57
N LEU A 148 -11.54 -1.17 -4.32
CA LEU A 148 -10.54 -2.12 -4.82
C LEU A 148 -10.53 -2.20 -6.34
N LYS A 149 -11.71 -2.19 -6.97
CA LYS A 149 -11.82 -2.08 -8.43
C LYS A 149 -11.18 -0.79 -8.94
N GLU A 150 -11.42 0.35 -8.30
CA GLU A 150 -10.77 1.62 -8.66
C GLU A 150 -9.24 1.59 -8.53
N ILE A 151 -8.72 0.97 -7.47
CA ILE A 151 -7.27 0.78 -7.31
C ILE A 151 -6.73 -0.09 -8.44
N LEU A 152 -7.36 -1.25 -8.71
CA LEU A 152 -6.95 -2.16 -9.78
C LEU A 152 -7.02 -1.49 -11.16
N THR A 153 -8.05 -0.69 -11.44
CA THR A 153 -8.13 0.11 -12.67
C THR A 153 -7.04 1.17 -12.71
N THR A 154 -6.75 1.84 -11.59
CA THR A 154 -5.69 2.84 -11.48
C THR A 154 -4.32 2.24 -11.77
N ILE A 155 -4.07 1.02 -11.30
CA ILE A 155 -2.85 0.28 -11.61
C ILE A 155 -3.00 -0.61 -12.85
N CYS A 156 -4.06 -0.46 -13.65
CA CYS A 156 -4.21 -1.19 -14.93
C CYS A 156 -4.13 -2.72 -14.80
N MET A 157 -4.63 -3.28 -13.70
CA MET A 157 -4.65 -4.73 -13.44
C MET A 157 -6.05 -5.34 -13.53
N TYR A 158 -7.10 -4.53 -13.63
CA TYR A 158 -8.48 -5.02 -13.57
C TYR A 158 -8.91 -5.77 -14.84
N GLU A 159 -8.70 -5.17 -16.03
CA GLU A 159 -9.25 -5.69 -17.29
C GLU A 159 -8.21 -6.42 -18.15
N SER A 160 -7.00 -5.86 -18.27
CA SER A 160 -6.01 -6.27 -19.26
C SER A 160 -4.91 -7.18 -18.73
N LYS A 161 -4.79 -7.37 -17.41
CA LYS A 161 -3.69 -8.11 -16.71
C LYS A 161 -2.38 -8.10 -17.52
N PRO A 162 -1.72 -6.95 -17.62
CA PRO A 162 -0.61 -6.72 -18.53
C PRO A 162 0.53 -7.70 -18.28
N LYS A 163 1.18 -8.13 -19.37
CA LYS A 163 2.27 -9.14 -19.32
C LYS A 163 3.61 -8.48 -19.03
N LEU A 164 3.82 -7.26 -19.52
CA LEU A 164 5.06 -6.50 -19.33
C LEU A 164 4.97 -5.60 -18.09
N ILE A 165 5.33 -6.19 -16.96
CA ILE A 165 5.55 -5.47 -15.71
C ILE A 165 7.03 -5.46 -15.39
N LYS A 166 7.62 -4.26 -15.34
CA LYS A 166 8.93 -4.08 -14.73
C LYS A 166 8.74 -4.13 -13.22
N TRP A 167 9.39 -5.10 -12.57
CA TRP A 167 9.29 -5.32 -11.12
C TRP A 167 10.66 -5.20 -10.46
N ILE A 168 10.79 -4.36 -9.44
CA ILE A 168 12.03 -4.12 -8.72
C ILE A 168 11.78 -4.22 -7.21
N GLU A 169 12.33 -5.25 -6.58
CA GLU A 169 12.38 -5.34 -5.12
C GLU A 169 13.30 -4.23 -4.59
N SER A 170 12.76 -3.38 -3.70
CA SER A 170 13.44 -2.18 -3.25
C SER A 170 13.03 -1.76 -1.84
N TYR A 171 13.70 -0.72 -1.34
CA TYR A 171 13.38 -0.04 -0.11
C TYR A 171 13.03 1.42 -0.34
N LEU A 172 11.96 1.89 0.30
CA LEU A 172 11.63 3.30 0.45
C LEU A 172 11.97 3.78 1.86
N LEU A 173 12.48 5.00 1.98
CA LEU A 173 12.66 5.61 3.30
C LEU A 173 11.30 6.07 3.84
N MET A 174 10.83 5.41 4.89
CA MET A 174 9.63 5.80 5.62
C MET A 174 9.99 6.74 6.78
N GLY A 175 9.18 7.77 6.98
CA GLY A 175 9.20 8.63 8.15
C GLY A 175 7.90 8.52 8.94
N ILE A 176 8.03 8.31 10.25
CA ILE A 176 6.92 8.26 11.20
C ILE A 176 7.07 9.43 12.18
N ASN A 177 6.10 10.35 12.18
CA ASN A 177 6.01 11.40 13.18
C ASN A 177 4.89 11.06 14.17
N VAL A 178 5.29 10.60 15.36
CA VAL A 178 4.36 10.16 16.41
C VAL A 178 3.50 11.32 16.92
N LYS A 179 4.11 12.50 17.15
CA LYS A 179 3.42 13.69 17.68
C LYS A 179 2.28 14.15 16.75
N LYS A 180 2.51 14.13 15.43
CA LYS A 180 1.53 14.55 14.41
C LYS A 180 0.67 13.39 13.87
N LYS A 181 0.88 12.16 14.35
CA LYS A 181 0.30 10.93 13.77
C LYS A 181 0.39 10.92 12.25
N GLU A 182 1.61 11.05 11.74
CA GLU A 182 1.88 11.13 10.30
C GLU A 182 2.85 10.03 9.86
N VAL A 183 2.53 9.40 8.72
CA VAL A 183 3.42 8.45 8.03
C VAL A 183 3.58 8.88 6.59
N VAL A 184 4.83 8.98 6.15
CA VAL A 184 5.22 9.39 4.79
C VAL A 184 6.37 8.57 4.24
N PHE A 185 6.48 8.55 2.92
CA PHE A 185 7.68 8.08 2.21
C PHE A 185 8.46 9.26 1.64
N PHE A 186 9.78 9.19 1.71
CA PHE A 186 10.67 10.16 1.09
C PHE A 186 11.23 9.58 -0.22
N VAL A 187 11.07 10.32 -1.31
CA VAL A 187 11.47 9.90 -2.66
C VAL A 187 12.09 11.10 -3.38
N GLY A 188 13.39 11.05 -3.65
CA GLY A 188 14.15 12.20 -4.15
C GLY A 188 14.04 13.38 -3.18
N ASN A 189 13.54 14.53 -3.64
CA ASN A 189 13.19 15.68 -2.80
C ASN A 189 11.74 15.74 -2.32
N LYS A 190 10.93 14.71 -2.60
CA LYS A 190 9.50 14.74 -2.29
C LYS A 190 9.15 13.95 -1.04
N LYS A 191 8.13 14.44 -0.35
CA LYS A 191 7.40 13.76 0.72
C LYS A 191 6.08 13.24 0.16
N VAL A 192 5.90 11.93 0.12
CA VAL A 192 4.68 11.25 -0.34
C VAL A 192 3.88 10.81 0.89
N LYS A 193 2.65 11.32 1.04
CA LYS A 193 1.77 10.92 2.14
C LYS A 193 1.34 9.47 1.99
N ALA A 194 1.35 8.72 3.09
CA ALA A 194 1.01 7.30 3.11
C ALA A 194 -0.18 7.04 4.06
N PRO A 195 -1.40 7.45 3.70
CA PRO A 195 -2.56 7.38 4.61
C PRO A 195 -2.92 5.95 5.01
N ALA A 196 -2.80 4.97 4.09
CA ALA A 196 -3.02 3.56 4.42
C ALA A 196 -2.00 3.08 5.47
N HIS A 197 -0.71 3.31 5.23
CA HIS A 197 0.37 2.96 6.17
C HIS A 197 0.19 3.65 7.53
N LYS A 198 -0.25 4.91 7.55
CA LYS A 198 -0.60 5.63 8.78
C LYS A 198 -1.62 4.87 9.62
N ARG A 199 -2.71 4.38 9.01
CA ARG A 199 -3.72 3.61 9.73
C ARG A 199 -3.12 2.33 10.31
N TYR A 200 -2.38 1.58 9.51
CA TYR A 200 -1.77 0.35 9.99
C TYR A 200 -0.80 0.58 11.16
N ILE A 201 -0.01 1.65 11.12
CA ILE A 201 0.95 1.94 12.18
C ILE A 201 0.30 2.49 13.46
N PHE A 202 -0.73 3.34 13.35
CA PHE A 202 -1.29 4.05 14.51
C PHE A 202 -2.64 3.53 15.01
N GLU A 203 -3.40 2.83 14.19
CA GLU A 203 -4.77 2.40 14.49
C GLU A 203 -4.86 0.88 14.69
N TYR A 204 -3.96 0.10 14.07
CA TYR A 204 -3.91 -1.36 14.22
C TYR A 204 -2.75 -1.79 15.13
N LYS A 205 -3.10 -2.17 16.37
CA LYS A 205 -2.13 -2.59 17.40
C LYS A 205 -1.52 -3.97 17.19
N GLU A 206 -2.05 -4.78 16.28
CA GLU A 206 -1.62 -6.18 16.09
C GLU A 206 -0.33 -6.35 15.26
N ILE A 207 0.26 -5.25 14.78
CA ILE A 207 1.39 -5.29 13.83
C ILE A 207 2.75 -5.07 14.55
N PHE A 208 2.75 -4.68 15.83
CA PHE A 208 3.94 -4.41 16.63
C PHE A 208 3.85 -5.00 18.03
#